data_AF-A0A848VK46-F1
#
_entry.id   AF-A0A848VK46-F1
#
_cell.length_a   1.000
_cell.length_b   1.000
_cell.length_c   1.000
_cell.angle_alpha   90.00
_cell.angle_beta   90.00
_cell.angle_gamma   90.00
#
_symmetry.space_group_name_H-M   'P 1'
#
loop_
_entity.id
_entity.type
_entity.pdbx_description
1 polymer ?
#
loop_
_entity_poly.entity_id
_entity_poly.type
_entity_poly.pdbx_seq_one_letter_code
_entity_poly.pdbx_strand_id
1 'polypeptide(L)' 'APAGLVTDRADVFLSLASVVAGEMYEASFPILAVSREDFLLIESGRSAEITAEGELLLG' A
#
# COMPACT_ATOMS: atom_id res chain seq x y z
N ALA A 1 11.72 6.75 -0.13
CA ALA A 1 10.43 6.36 0.44
C ALA A 1 10.10 4.94 -0.03
N PRO A 2 9.22 4.18 0.66
CA PRO A 2 8.72 2.92 0.10
C PRO A 2 8.01 3.15 -1.24
N ALA A 3 7.99 2.13 -2.11
CA ALA A 3 7.28 2.20 -3.38
C ALA A 3 5.75 2.10 -3.23
N GLY A 4 5.27 1.61 -2.09
CA GLY A 4 3.86 1.47 -1.75
C GLY A 4 3.70 0.97 -0.31
N LEU A 5 2.48 1.02 0.21
CA LEU A 5 2.12 0.52 1.54
C LEU A 5 0.93 -0.43 1.42
N VAL A 6 1.03 -1.59 2.08
CA VAL A 6 -0.06 -2.56 2.20
C VAL A 6 -0.41 -2.70 3.69
N THR A 7 -1.70 -2.77 4.02
CA THR A 7 -2.20 -2.87 5.40
C THR A 7 -3.39 -3.83 5.49
N ASP A 8 -3.55 -4.52 6.61
CA ASP A 8 -4.75 -5.32 6.92
C ASP A 8 -5.87 -4.50 7.61
N ARG A 9 -5.65 -3.19 7.74
CA ARG A 9 -6.59 -2.23 8.32
C ARG A 9 -6.69 -1.00 7.45
N ALA A 10 -7.90 -0.68 7.02
CA ALA A 10 -8.20 0.62 6.46
C ALA A 10 -8.03 1.68 7.55
N ASP A 11 -7.02 2.55 7.41
CA ASP A 11 -6.74 3.63 8.35
C ASP A 11 -6.83 4.99 7.64
N VAL A 12 -7.69 5.85 8.17
CA VAL A 12 -7.95 7.19 7.64
C VAL A 12 -6.70 8.08 7.73
N PHE A 13 -5.87 7.90 8.77
CA PHE A 13 -4.63 8.67 8.92
C PHE A 13 -3.60 8.29 7.87
N LEU A 14 -3.46 7.00 7.55
CA LEU A 14 -2.55 6.56 6.49
C LEU A 14 -3.02 7.08 5.13
N SER A 15 -4.33 7.04 4.88
CA SER A 15 -4.93 7.57 3.65
C SER A 15 -4.67 9.08 3.50
N LEU A 16 -4.90 9.86 4.56
CA LEU A 16 -4.61 11.30 4.58
C LEU A 16 -3.11 11.60 4.41
N ALA A 17 -2.24 10.80 5.02
CA ALA A 17 -0.79 10.97 4.90
C ALA A 17 -0.31 10.83 3.45
N SER A 18 -0.84 9.87 2.68
CA SER A 18 -0.49 9.72 1.25
C SER A 18 -1.01 10.89 0.40
N VAL A 19 -2.24 11.36 0.65
CA VAL A 19 -2.79 12.54 -0.05
C VAL A 19 -1.94 13.77 0.23
N VAL A 20 -1.65 14.06 1.50
CA VAL A 20 -0.81 15.20 1.90
C VAL A 20 0.61 15.07 1.33
N ALA A 21 1.18 13.86 1.28
CA ALA A 21 2.50 13.66 0.69
C ALA A 21 2.53 13.93 -0.82
N GLY A 22 1.46 13.57 -1.54
CA GLY A 22 1.28 13.94 -2.94
C GLY A 22 1.22 15.45 -3.14
N GLU A 23 0.43 16.15 -2.33
CA GLU A 23 0.24 17.60 -2.43
C GLU A 23 1.47 18.41 -1.99
N MET A 24 2.17 17.98 -0.94
CA MET A 24 3.28 18.74 -0.35
C MET A 24 4.64 18.46 -0.97
N TYR A 25 4.84 17.24 -1.51
CA TYR A 25 6.16 16.76 -1.88
C TYR A 25 6.24 16.13 -3.28
N GLU A 26 5.16 16.17 -4.07
CA GLU A 26 5.03 15.46 -5.36
C GLU A 26 5.38 13.96 -5.25
N ALA A 27 5.29 13.40 -4.04
CA ALA A 27 5.71 12.06 -3.69
C ALA A 27 4.50 11.28 -3.19
N SER A 28 3.60 10.93 -4.12
CA SER A 28 2.49 10.03 -3.85
C SER A 28 2.96 8.58 -3.97
N PHE A 29 2.54 7.74 -3.03
CA PHE A 29 2.71 6.29 -3.10
C PHE A 29 1.37 5.60 -2.83
N PRO A 30 1.10 4.49 -3.53
CA PRO A 30 -0.16 3.76 -3.36
C PRO A 30 -0.25 3.16 -1.96
N ILE A 31 -1.45 3.24 -1.39
CA ILE A 31 -1.83 2.54 -0.16
C ILE A 31 -2.96 1.58 -0.50
N LEU A 32 -2.76 0.29 -0.23
CA LEU A 32 -3.74 -0.75 -0.44
C LEU A 32 -4.11 -1.42 0.89
N ALA A 33 -5.42 -1.42 1.21
CA ALA A 33 -5.95 -2.20 2.31
C ALA A 33 -6.43 -3.56 1.78
N VAL A 34 -5.90 -4.64 2.32
CA VAL A 34 -6.30 -6.02 1.99
C VAL A 34 -6.97 -6.68 3.18
N SER A 35 -7.57 -7.84 2.98
CA SER A 35 -8.07 -8.64 4.09
C SER A 35 -6.91 -9.10 4.98
N ARG A 36 -7.19 -9.37 6.25
CA ARG A 36 -6.18 -9.93 7.16
C ARG A 36 -5.66 -11.29 6.68
N GLU A 37 -6.52 -12.08 6.03
CA GLU A 37 -6.17 -13.40 5.51
C GLU A 37 -5.14 -13.27 4.37
N ASP A 38 -5.37 -12.34 3.44
CA ASP A 38 -4.44 -12.07 2.34
C ASP A 38 -3.13 -11.44 2.82
N PHE A 39 -3.20 -10.55 3.81
CA PHE A 39 -2.02 -9.91 4.39
C PHE A 39 -1.04 -10.93 4.98
N LEU A 40 -1.55 -12.00 5.58
CA LEU A 40 -0.73 -13.06 6.18
C LEU A 40 0.02 -13.92 5.13
N LEU A 41 -0.34 -13.82 3.85
CA LEU A 41 0.36 -14.48 2.74
C LEU A 41 1.60 -13.71 2.28
N ILE A 42 1.77 -12.47 2.75
CA ILE A 42 2.90 -11.60 2.39
C ILE A 42 4.11 -11.98 3.24
N GLU A 43 5.21 -12.31 2.57
CA GLU A 43 6.46 -12.69 3.21
C GLU A 43 7.58 -11.68 2.93
N SER A 44 8.40 -11.40 3.94
CA SER A 44 9.56 -10.51 3.80
C SER A 44 10.56 -11.04 2.78
N GLY A 45 11.08 -10.16 1.92
CA GLY A 45 12.04 -10.53 0.87
C GLY A 45 11.39 -11.02 -0.44
N ARG A 46 10.06 -11.20 -0.45
CA ARG A 46 9.28 -11.47 -1.66
C ARG A 46 8.97 -10.19 -2.42
N SER A 47 8.99 -10.25 -3.75
CA SER A 47 8.54 -9.13 -4.59
C SER A 47 7.01 -9.07 -4.61
N ALA A 48 6.48 -7.86 -4.57
CA ALA A 48 5.04 -7.61 -4.70
C ALA A 48 4.77 -6.39 -5.60
N GLU A 49 3.65 -6.40 -6.30
CA GLU A 49 3.19 -5.33 -7.18
C GLU A 49 1.77 -4.90 -6.81
N ILE A 50 1.55 -3.58 -6.70
CA ILE A 50 0.21 -3.00 -6.56
C ILE A 50 -0.21 -2.49 -7.95
N THR A 51 -1.28 -3.05 -8.50
CA THR A 51 -1.78 -2.67 -9.83
C THR A 51 -2.61 -1.40 -9.76
N ALA A 52 -2.86 -0.77 -10.92
CA ALA A 52 -3.72 0.42 -11.01
C ALA A 52 -5.19 0.09 -10.69
N GLU A 53 -5.57 -1.18 -10.85
CA GLU A 53 -6.89 -1.73 -10.55
C GLU A 53 -7.09 -2.00 -9.05
N GLY A 54 -6.04 -1.84 -8.23
CA GLY A 54 -6.09 -2.03 -6.78
C GLY A 54 -5.88 -3.49 -6.34
N GLU A 55 -5.12 -4.27 -7.11
CA GLU A 55 -4.78 -5.65 -6.79
C GLU A 55 -3.35 -5.77 -6.26
N LEU A 56 -3.08 -6.76 -5.41
CA LEU A 56 -1.73 -7.11 -4.96
C LEU A 56 -1.29 -8.42 -5.61
N LEU A 57 -0.24 -8.37 -6.42
CA LEU A 57 0.37 -9.55 -7.04
C LEU A 57 1.63 -9.94 -6.26
N LEU A 58 1.76 -11.22 -5.89
CA LEU A 58 2.92 -11.75 -5.16
C LEU A 58 3.78 -12.60 -6.11
N GLY A 59 5.06 -12.25 -6.25
CA GLY A 59 6.01 -12.90 -7.18
C GLY A 59 6.69 -14.15 -6.67
#